data_AF-A0A917PK95-F1
#
_entry.id   AF-A0A917PK95-F1
#
_cell.length_a   1.000
_cell.length_b   1.000
_cell.length_c   1.000
_cell.angle_alpha   90.00
_cell.angle_beta   90.00
_cell.angle_gamma   90.00
#
_symmetry.space_group_name_H-M   'P 1'
#
loop_
_entity.id
_entity.type
_entity.pdbx_description
1 polymer ?
#
loop_
_entity_poly.entity_id
_entity_poly.type
_entity_poly.pdbx_seq_one_letter_code
_entity_poly.pdbx_strand_id
1 'polypeptide(L)'
;MLTAMNEATGDDGIVVIMDEAVGDEFTPDTEGLDRVMYGFSLFSCRPDGLFHRPSAATGTVMRPSTLRRYAAEAGFAGVDVLEDGFGFWRFYELVRA
;
A
#
# COMPACT_ATOMS: atom_id res chain seq x y z
N MET A 1 -10.59 -3.48 4.93
CA MET A 1 -10.42 -3.99 3.55
C MET A 1 -9.58 -5.26 3.53
N LEU A 2 -8.31 -5.23 3.96
CA LEU A 2 -7.44 -6.42 3.92
C LEU A 2 -7.98 -7.63 4.70
N THR A 3 -8.60 -7.43 5.87
CA THR A 3 -9.27 -8.53 6.61
C THR A 3 -10.36 -9.20 5.76
N ALA A 4 -11.19 -8.41 5.06
CA ALA A 4 -12.23 -8.93 4.20
C ALA A 4 -11.66 -9.66 2.97
N MET A 5 -10.53 -9.20 2.42
CA MET A 5 -9.81 -9.94 1.38
C MET A 5 -9.27 -11.26 1.92
N ASN A 6 -8.71 -11.26 3.13
CA ASN A 6 -8.19 -12.46 3.77
C ASN A 6 -9.29 -13.52 3.93
N GLU A 7 -10.44 -13.11 4.47
CA GLU A 7 -11.61 -13.97 4.66
C GLU A 7 -12.20 -14.47 3.34
N ALA A 8 -12.29 -13.61 2.33
CA ALA A 8 -12.93 -13.94 1.06
C ALA A 8 -12.12 -14.92 0.20
N THR A 9 -10.78 -14.88 0.27
CA THR A 9 -9.94 -15.75 -0.55
C THR A 9 -9.62 -17.08 0.11
N GLY A 10 -9.84 -17.21 1.43
CA GLY A 10 -9.49 -18.42 2.19
C GLY A 10 -7.99 -18.70 2.24
N ASP A 11 -7.63 -19.88 2.77
CA ASP A 11 -6.24 -20.25 3.08
C ASP A 11 -5.38 -20.47 1.83
N ASP A 12 -5.95 -21.04 0.76
CA ASP A 12 -5.26 -21.30 -0.51
C ASP A 12 -5.30 -20.11 -1.49
N GLY A 13 -5.94 -19.01 -1.08
CA GLY A 13 -6.08 -17.83 -1.92
C GLY A 13 -4.79 -17.04 -2.05
N ILE A 14 -4.63 -16.34 -3.17
CA ILE A 14 -3.52 -15.39 -3.38
C ILE A 14 -4.08 -13.97 -3.36
N VAL A 15 -3.45 -13.09 -2.59
CA VAL A 15 -3.80 -11.66 -2.55
C VAL A 15 -2.61 -10.86 -3.05
N VAL A 16 -2.78 -10.20 -4.19
CA VAL A 16 -1.79 -9.31 -4.78
C VAL A 16 -2.27 -7.87 -4.66
N ILE A 17 -1.43 -7.00 -4.10
CA ILE A 17 -1.64 -5.56 -4.00
C ILE A 17 -0.74 -4.87 -5.02
N MET A 18 -1.34 -4.07 -5.90
CA MET A 18 -0.61 -3.13 -6.75
C MET A 18 -0.69 -1.76 -6.08
N ASP A 19 0.46 -1.14 -5.84
CA ASP A 19 0.55 0.20 -5.25
C ASP A 19 1.67 1.00 -5.93
N GLU A 20 1.73 2.30 -5.70
CA GLU A 20 2.76 3.14 -6.27
C GLU A 20 4.15 2.73 -5.77
N ALA A 21 5.12 2.64 -6.69
CA ALA A 21 6.52 2.29 -6.43
C ALA A 21 7.29 3.44 -5.77
N VAL A 22 6.71 4.04 -4.73
CA VAL A 22 7.35 5.08 -3.93
C VAL A 22 8.48 4.49 -3.09
N GLY A 23 9.43 5.34 -2.70
CA GLY A 23 10.57 4.95 -1.87
C GLY A 23 10.17 4.31 -0.55
N ASP A 24 11.09 3.57 0.08
CA ASP A 24 10.80 2.86 1.33
C ASP A 24 10.66 3.79 2.54
N GLU A 25 11.33 4.94 2.48
CA GLU A 25 11.37 5.95 3.54
C GLU A 25 11.22 7.36 2.95
N PHE A 26 10.85 8.32 3.81
CA PHE A 26 10.83 9.73 3.42
C PHE A 26 12.25 10.27 3.27
N THR A 27 12.52 10.91 2.13
CA THR A 27 13.76 11.65 1.87
C THR A 27 13.41 13.10 1.52
N PRO A 28 14.00 14.11 2.19
CA PRO A 28 13.64 15.52 2.00
C PRO A 28 13.82 16.03 0.57
N ASP A 29 14.87 15.55 -0.10
CA ASP A 29 15.24 15.95 -1.47
C ASP A 29 14.74 14.93 -2.50
N THR A 30 13.57 14.33 -2.25
CA THR A 30 13.00 13.34 -3.15
C THR A 30 12.56 13.98 -4.48
N GLU A 31 13.04 13.43 -5.58
CA GLU A 31 12.76 13.89 -6.95
C GLU A 31 11.89 12.88 -7.72
N GLY A 32 11.38 13.28 -8.88
CA GLY A 32 10.66 12.38 -9.78
C GLY A 32 9.34 11.87 -9.20
N LEU A 33 9.19 10.55 -9.14
CA LEU A 33 7.93 9.86 -8.82
C LEU A 33 7.40 10.20 -7.43
N ASP A 34 8.24 10.11 -6.39
CA ASP A 34 7.83 10.36 -5.00
C ASP A 34 7.24 11.77 -4.83
N ARG A 35 7.85 12.78 -5.46
CA ARG A 35 7.35 14.16 -5.39
C ARG A 35 5.98 14.31 -6.04
N VAL A 36 5.75 13.66 -7.17
CA VAL A 36 4.44 13.65 -7.84
C VAL A 36 3.41 12.93 -6.98
N MET A 37 3.76 11.77 -6.41
CA MET A 37 2.86 11.00 -5.53
C MET A 37 2.55 11.71 -4.23
N TYR A 38 3.49 12.48 -3.66
CA TYR A 38 3.20 13.40 -2.55
C TYR A 38 2.17 14.46 -2.95
N GLY A 39 2.26 15.00 -4.16
CA GLY A 39 1.27 15.92 -4.70
C GLY A 39 -0.14 15.30 -4.73
N PHE A 40 -0.27 14.09 -5.30
CA PHE A 40 -1.56 13.37 -5.31
C PHE A 40 -2.08 13.05 -3.91
N SER A 41 -1.18 12.63 -3.01
CA SER A 41 -1.54 12.35 -1.62
C SER A 41 -2.12 13.59 -0.95
N LEU A 42 -1.43 14.73 -1.02
CA LEU A 42 -1.84 15.97 -0.33
C LEU A 42 -3.12 16.59 -0.89
N PHE A 43 -3.32 16.53 -2.21
CA PHE A 43 -4.38 17.29 -2.87
C PHE A 43 -5.58 16.44 -3.33
N SER A 44 -5.50 15.11 -3.27
CA SER A 44 -6.58 14.24 -3.74
C SER A 44 -6.84 13.06 -2.81
N CYS A 45 -5.95 12.06 -2.79
CA CYS A 45 -6.26 10.75 -2.20
C CYS A 45 -6.42 10.82 -0.67
N ARG A 46 -5.56 11.59 0.01
CA ARG A 46 -5.64 11.71 1.47
C ARG A 46 -6.80 12.59 1.93
N PRO A 47 -7.06 13.77 1.35
CA PRO A 47 -8.27 14.53 1.67
C PRO A 47 -9.55 13.70 1.53
N ASP A 48 -9.72 12.99 0.41
CA ASP A 48 -10.90 12.15 0.20
C ASP A 48 -11.03 11.06 1.29
N GLY A 49 -9.91 10.38 1.60
CA GLY A 49 -9.85 9.39 2.67
C GLY A 49 -10.12 9.96 4.06
N LEU A 50 -9.88 11.25 4.33
CA LEU A 50 -10.23 11.89 5.61
C LEU A 50 -11.74 12.18 5.72
N PHE A 51 -12.41 12.45 4.60
CA PHE A 51 -13.84 12.73 4.57
C PHE A 51 -14.68 11.45 4.72
N HIS A 52 -14.31 10.37 4.03
CA HIS A 52 -15.06 9.11 4.07
C HIS A 52 -14.60 8.22 5.23
N ARG A 53 -15.40 8.17 6.30
CA ARG A 53 -15.10 7.37 7.51
C ARG A 53 -15.94 6.08 7.55
N PRO A 54 -15.36 4.94 7.99
CA PRO A 54 -14.01 4.78 8.55
C PRO A 54 -12.90 4.65 7.49
N SER A 55 -11.75 5.28 7.73
CA SER A 55 -10.59 5.24 6.82
C SER A 55 -9.30 5.55 7.58
N ALA A 56 -8.19 4.95 7.14
CA ALA A 56 -6.85 5.25 7.65
C ALA A 56 -6.23 6.51 7.01
N ALA A 57 -6.83 7.02 5.93
CA ALA A 57 -6.36 8.19 5.18
C ALA A 57 -4.84 8.15 4.86
N THR A 58 -4.36 7.00 4.42
CA THR A 58 -2.93 6.75 4.11
C THR A 58 -2.43 7.67 2.99
N GLY A 59 -3.28 7.92 1.99
CA GLY A 59 -2.90 8.61 0.76
C GLY A 59 -2.02 7.75 -0.14
N THR A 60 -1.54 8.35 -1.22
CA THR A 60 -0.80 7.69 -2.31
C THR A 60 0.62 7.24 -1.93
N VAL A 61 1.19 7.82 -0.88
CA VAL A 61 2.57 7.51 -0.47
C VAL A 61 2.55 6.44 0.63
N MET A 62 1.96 5.29 0.33
CA MET A 62 1.94 4.15 1.26
C MET A 62 3.30 3.47 1.24
N ARG A 63 4.10 3.71 2.28
CA ARG A 63 5.39 3.05 2.43
C ARG A 63 5.22 1.53 2.65
N PRO A 64 6.15 0.68 2.19
CA PRO A 64 6.06 -0.77 2.39
C PRO A 64 5.91 -1.18 3.87
N SER A 65 6.51 -0.44 4.79
CA SER A 65 6.34 -0.66 6.24
C SER A 65 4.89 -0.48 6.70
N THR A 66 4.14 0.42 6.07
CA THR A 66 2.72 0.64 6.35
C THR A 66 1.87 -0.50 5.81
N LEU A 67 2.15 -0.98 4.60
CA LEU A 67 1.47 -2.17 4.05
C LEU A 67 1.73 -3.41 4.91
N ARG A 68 2.97 -3.65 5.33
CA ARG A 68 3.32 -4.76 6.24
C ARG A 68 2.52 -4.69 7.55
N ARG A 69 2.39 -3.50 8.12
CA ARG A 69 1.57 -3.30 9.32
C ARG A 69 0.09 -3.63 9.07
N TYR A 70 -0.50 -3.12 7.99
CA TYR A 70 -1.89 -3.44 7.65
C TYR A 70 -2.11 -4.92 7.35
N ALA A 71 -1.16 -5.58 6.69
CA ALA A 71 -1.21 -7.01 6.41
C ALA A 71 -1.18 -7.83 7.70
N ALA A 72 -0.27 -7.51 8.63
CA ALA A 72 -0.20 -8.16 9.93
C ALA A 72 -1.48 -7.95 10.75
N GLU A 73 -2.02 -6.72 10.77
CA GLU A 73 -3.31 -6.40 11.43
C GLU A 73 -4.49 -7.19 10.82
N ALA A 74 -4.39 -7.57 9.54
CA ALA A 74 -5.40 -8.37 8.83
C ALA A 74 -5.18 -9.89 8.91
N GLY A 75 -4.13 -10.35 9.61
CA GLY A 75 -3.84 -11.77 9.81
C GLY A 75 -2.97 -12.42 8.74
N PHE A 76 -2.33 -11.64 7.86
CA PHE A 76 -1.30 -12.16 6.96
C PHE A 76 0.04 -12.33 7.71
N ALA A 77 0.84 -13.31 7.28
CA ALA A 77 2.14 -13.60 7.88
C ALA A 77 3.24 -12.62 7.42
N GLY A 78 3.07 -12.00 6.25
CA GLY A 78 4.07 -11.10 5.69
C GLY A 78 3.64 -10.44 4.39
N VAL A 79 4.59 -9.74 3.77
CA VAL A 79 4.42 -9.07 2.49
C VAL A 79 5.71 -9.20 1.68
N ASP A 80 5.61 -9.82 0.52
CA ASP A 80 6.72 -10.00 -0.43
C ASP A 80 6.53 -9.13 -1.66
N VAL A 81 7.63 -8.64 -2.23
CA VAL A 81 7.60 -7.86 -3.47
C VAL A 81 7.72 -8.82 -4.65
N LEU A 82 6.71 -8.84 -5.51
CA LEU A 82 6.67 -9.69 -6.70
C LEU A 82 7.34 -9.02 -7.90
N GLU A 83 7.12 -7.72 -8.07
CA GLU A 83 7.66 -6.92 -9.17
C GLU A 83 7.82 -5.47 -8.70
N ASP A 84 8.95 -4.86 -9.05
CA ASP A 84 9.25 -3.47 -8.72
C ASP A 84 9.78 -2.73 -9.95
N GLY A 85 9.13 -1.62 -10.29
CA GLY A 85 9.50 -0.82 -11.47
C GLY A 85 8.70 -1.15 -12.73
N PHE A 86 7.49 -1.69 -12.62
CA PHE A 86 6.54 -1.73 -13.72
C PHE A 86 5.94 -0.34 -13.96
N GLY A 87 6.73 0.55 -14.54
CA GLY A 87 6.41 1.97 -14.66
C GLY A 87 6.38 2.65 -13.30
N PHE A 88 5.20 3.04 -12.82
CA PHE A 88 5.00 3.66 -11.50
C PHE A 88 4.53 2.67 -10.44
N TRP A 89 4.39 1.39 -10.79
CA TRP A 89 3.74 0.37 -9.95
C TRP A 89 4.75 -0.60 -9.36
N ARG A 90 4.45 -1.01 -8.13
CA ARG A 90 5.05 -2.15 -7.45
C ARG A 90 3.94 -3.13 -7.06
N PHE A 91 4.23 -4.41 -7.20
CA PHE A 91 3.30 -5.49 -6.85
C PHE A 91 3.80 -6.21 -5.60
N TYR A 92 2.88 -6.43 -4.66
CA TYR A 92 3.14 -7.13 -3.42
C TYR A 92 2.23 -8.35 -3.30
N GLU A 93 2.77 -9.47 -2.85
CA GLU A 93 1.99 -10.60 -2.37
C GLU A 93 1.82 -10.51 -0.85
N LEU A 94 0.59 -10.69 -0.36
CA LEU A 94 0.35 -10.84 1.07
C LEU A 94 0.45 -12.34 1.42
N VAL A 95 1.56 -12.73 2.06
CA VAL A 95 1.84 -14.14 2.34
C VAL A 95 1.08 -14.64 3.57
N ARG A 96 0.72 -15.92 3.54
CA ARG A 96 0.05 -16.64 4.61
C ARG A 96 1.02 -17.59 5.32
N ALA A 97 0.65 -18.01 6.52
CA ALA A 97 1.40 -19.00 7.29
C ALA A 97 1.05 -20.42 6.85
#